data_AF-A0A8D3BL11-F1
#
_entry.id   AF-A0A8D3BL11-F1
#
_cell.length_a   1.000
_cell.length_b   1.000
_cell.length_c   1.000
_cell.angle_alpha   90.00
_cell.angle_beta   90.00
_cell.angle_gamma   90.00
#
_symmetry.space_group_name_H-M   'P 1'
#
loop_
_entity.id
_entity.type
_entity.pdbx_description
1 polymer ?
#
loop_
_entity_poly.entity_id
_entity_poly.type
_entity_poly.pdbx_seq_one_letter_code
_entity_poly.pdbx_strand_id
1 'polypeptide(L)'
;FLSKCVSWMWSMMGKPAGFVTARCADPCEHYTVLQDDWRSTNNTMNQITRCDRDINWQGWYRLFLGQISAHIPERCVGINRCGTHAPMWITEPNPTQSDAIVSRAVCNAWANNCCYFNSHTIQVKLCYGNYYVYKLLKPSTCNLAYCAGIVPFETFLHCDRNVILPLNPQIQVFSKFTVLLFIHSNNNLCTKTS
;
A
#
# COMPACT_ATOMS: atom_id res chain seq x y z
N PHE A 1 -11.94 6.26 14.66
CA PHE A 1 -11.16 5.13 15.22
C PHE A 1 -10.87 5.24 16.73
N LEU A 2 -11.06 6.40 17.36
CA LEU A 2 -10.97 6.57 18.82
C LEU A 2 -12.09 5.87 19.64
N SER A 3 -13.22 5.47 19.04
CA SER A 3 -14.38 4.98 19.79
C SER A 3 -14.49 3.45 19.95
N LYS A 4 -13.72 2.64 19.20
CA LYS A 4 -13.88 1.17 19.23
C LYS A 4 -12.95 0.42 20.18
N CYS A 5 -11.83 1.01 20.61
CA CYS A 5 -10.93 0.38 21.59
C CYS A 5 -11.30 0.67 23.05
N VAL A 6 -11.95 1.79 23.34
CA VAL A 6 -12.37 2.13 24.70
C VAL A 6 -13.41 1.13 25.24
N SER A 7 -14.23 0.56 24.35
CA SER A 7 -15.37 -0.30 24.74
C SER A 7 -14.97 -1.64 25.37
N TRP A 8 -13.79 -2.20 25.09
CA TRP A 8 -13.37 -3.50 25.63
C TRP A 8 -12.61 -3.39 26.94
N MET A 9 -11.95 -2.24 27.18
CA MET A 9 -11.07 -2.05 28.33
C MET A 9 -11.84 -1.74 29.62
N TRP A 10 -13.12 -1.36 29.53
CA TRP A 10 -13.98 -1.08 30.69
C TRP A 10 -14.58 -2.33 31.35
N SER A 11 -14.46 -3.52 30.73
CA SER A 11 -15.11 -4.73 31.26
C SER A 11 -14.26 -5.53 32.24
N MET A 12 -12.95 -5.23 32.42
CA MET A 12 -12.04 -6.20 33.06
C MET A 12 -11.17 -5.69 34.22
N MET A 13 -11.08 -4.39 34.52
CA MET A 13 -10.17 -3.94 35.59
C MET A 13 -10.75 -2.79 36.41
N GLY A 14 -11.02 -3.07 37.69
CA GLY A 14 -11.24 -2.06 38.71
C GLY A 14 -10.01 -1.17 38.90
N LYS A 15 -10.24 0.13 39.15
CA LYS A 15 -9.21 1.11 39.57
C LYS A 15 -8.58 0.68 40.92
N PRO A 16 -7.30 0.99 41.26
CA PRO A 16 -6.69 2.33 41.12
C PRO A 16 -5.15 2.41 40.87
N ALA A 17 -4.67 3.68 40.86
CA ALA A 17 -3.30 4.23 40.93
C ALA A 17 -2.38 4.11 39.70
N GLY A 18 -2.17 5.25 39.03
CA GLY A 18 -1.21 5.42 37.91
C GLY A 18 -1.86 5.21 36.55
N PHE A 19 -2.39 6.28 35.94
CA PHE A 19 -3.03 6.22 34.63
C PHE A 19 -1.96 6.08 33.53
N VAL A 20 -1.40 4.88 33.36
CA VAL A 20 -0.77 4.51 32.09
C VAL A 20 -1.92 4.24 31.13
N THR A 21 -2.24 5.21 30.27
CA THR A 21 -3.03 4.89 29.09
C THR A 21 -2.21 3.90 28.28
N ALA A 22 -2.66 2.64 28.21
CA ALA A 22 -2.22 1.74 27.15
C ALA A 22 -2.72 2.36 25.84
N ARG A 23 -1.92 3.26 25.25
CA ARG A 23 -2.19 3.79 23.91
C ARG A 23 -1.97 2.61 22.97
N CYS A 24 -2.98 2.28 22.18
CA CYS A 24 -2.76 1.41 21.04
C CYS A 24 -1.64 2.03 20.21
N ALA A 25 -0.56 1.28 20.00
CA ALA A 25 0.57 1.73 19.19
C ALA A 25 0.04 2.12 17.80
N ASP A 26 0.28 3.38 17.40
CA ASP A 26 -0.07 3.80 16.04
C ASP A 26 0.84 3.02 15.07
N PRO A 27 0.29 2.25 14.12
CA PRO A 27 1.10 1.51 13.17
C PRO A 27 1.95 2.38 12.25
N CYS A 28 1.69 3.70 12.19
CA CYS A 28 2.55 4.67 11.52
C CYS A 28 3.82 5.00 12.34
N GLU A 29 3.80 4.79 13.64
CA GLU A 29 4.95 5.01 14.53
C GLU A 29 5.67 3.70 14.86
N HIS A 30 4.96 2.57 14.79
CA HIS A 30 5.47 1.25 15.15
C HIS A 30 5.18 0.22 14.06
N TYR A 31 6.17 -0.01 13.19
CA TYR A 31 6.13 -1.00 12.13
C TYR A 31 7.49 -1.68 11.93
N THR A 32 7.47 -2.84 11.28
CA THR A 32 8.67 -3.55 10.80
C THR A 32 8.96 -3.13 9.37
N VAL A 33 10.23 -2.88 9.06
CA VAL A 33 10.67 -2.57 7.69
C VAL A 33 10.79 -3.87 6.89
N LEU A 34 10.18 -3.91 5.70
CA LEU A 34 10.42 -4.92 4.68
C LEU A 34 11.19 -4.28 3.53
N GLN A 35 12.51 -4.45 3.53
CA GLN A 35 13.40 -3.91 2.51
C GLN A 35 14.02 -5.06 1.72
N ASP A 36 13.18 -5.65 0.88
CA ASP A 36 13.48 -6.83 0.07
C ASP A 36 13.32 -6.47 -1.41
N ASP A 37 14.41 -6.09 -2.09
CA ASP A 37 14.35 -5.61 -3.48
C ASP A 37 13.79 -6.66 -4.45
N TRP A 38 13.91 -7.94 -4.09
CA TRP A 38 13.35 -9.04 -4.87
C TRP A 38 11.82 -8.97 -4.98
N ARG A 39 11.12 -8.23 -4.10
CA ARG A 39 9.66 -8.02 -4.13
C ARG A 39 9.19 -7.07 -5.25
N SER A 40 10.12 -6.39 -5.93
CA SER A 40 9.78 -5.42 -6.96
C SER A 40 8.91 -6.02 -8.07
N THR A 41 7.87 -5.30 -8.49
CA THR A 41 7.05 -5.67 -9.66
C THR A 41 7.88 -5.78 -10.95
N ASN A 42 9.02 -5.08 -11.02
CA ASN A 42 9.95 -5.16 -12.14
C ASN A 42 10.84 -6.41 -12.08
N ASN A 43 10.95 -7.06 -10.92
CA ASN A 43 11.76 -8.25 -10.77
C ASN A 43 11.06 -9.46 -11.41
N THR A 44 11.71 -10.07 -12.39
CA THR A 44 11.34 -11.39 -12.92
C THR A 44 11.90 -12.48 -12.02
N MET A 45 11.17 -13.58 -11.90
CA MET A 45 11.71 -14.76 -11.22
C MET A 45 12.97 -15.26 -11.95
N ASN A 46 14.04 -15.44 -11.19
CA ASN A 46 15.29 -16.07 -11.64
C ASN A 46 15.49 -17.40 -10.90
N GLN A 47 16.72 -17.94 -10.88
CA GLN A 47 17.04 -19.26 -10.29
C GLN A 47 16.69 -19.41 -8.79
N ILE A 48 16.53 -18.32 -8.05
CA ILE A 48 16.17 -18.34 -6.62
C ILE A 48 14.73 -17.85 -6.46
N THR A 49 13.81 -18.78 -6.20
CA THR A 49 12.43 -18.45 -5.85
C THR A 49 12.34 -18.06 -4.37
N ARG A 50 11.63 -16.96 -4.09
CA ARG A 50 11.32 -16.49 -2.74
C ARG A 50 9.83 -16.63 -2.44
N CYS A 51 9.51 -16.69 -1.15
CA CYS A 51 8.14 -16.81 -0.67
C CYS A 51 7.99 -16.18 0.71
N ASP A 52 6.76 -15.83 1.05
CA ASP A 52 6.43 -15.18 2.32
C ASP A 52 5.88 -16.16 3.38
N ARG A 53 5.72 -17.45 3.06
CA ARG A 53 5.12 -18.45 3.96
C ARG A 53 5.86 -18.57 5.31
N ASP A 54 7.18 -18.47 5.27
CA ASP A 54 8.05 -18.80 6.42
C ASP A 54 8.50 -17.56 7.20
N ILE A 55 8.00 -16.38 6.82
CA ILE A 55 8.15 -15.15 7.62
C ILE A 55 7.16 -15.19 8.78
N ASN A 56 7.62 -14.77 9.97
CA ASN A 56 6.74 -14.61 11.12
C ASN A 56 5.94 -13.30 11.01
N TRP A 57 4.76 -13.39 10.40
CA TRP A 57 3.86 -12.26 10.20
C TRP A 57 3.17 -11.84 11.51
N GLN A 58 3.79 -10.91 12.23
CA GLN A 58 3.27 -10.31 13.45
C GLN A 58 3.46 -8.79 13.41
N GLY A 59 2.35 -8.06 13.44
CA GLY A 59 2.34 -6.60 13.49
C GLY A 59 2.16 -5.96 12.13
N TRP A 60 2.68 -4.74 12.01
CA TRP A 60 2.54 -3.88 10.83
C TRP A 60 3.86 -3.77 10.09
N TYR A 61 3.78 -3.63 8.77
CA TYR A 61 4.92 -3.66 7.88
C TYR A 61 4.92 -2.47 6.92
N ARG A 62 6.09 -1.89 6.70
CA ARG A 62 6.32 -0.86 5.68
C ARG A 62 7.26 -1.39 4.62
N LEU A 63 6.85 -1.32 3.36
CA LEU A 63 7.62 -1.85 2.24
C LEU A 63 8.55 -0.78 1.68
N PHE A 64 9.75 -1.22 1.31
CA PHE A 64 10.75 -0.41 0.61
C PHE A 64 11.32 -1.19 -0.56
N LEU A 65 11.67 -0.44 -1.62
CA LEU A 65 12.51 -0.91 -2.72
C LEU A 65 13.72 0.03 -2.79
N GLY A 66 14.90 -0.51 -2.49
CA GLY A 66 16.06 0.27 -2.11
C GLY A 66 15.72 1.12 -0.88
N GLN A 67 15.90 2.44 -1.00
CA GLN A 67 15.54 3.41 0.04
C GLN A 67 14.23 4.15 -0.26
N ILE A 68 13.48 3.70 -1.28
CA ILE A 68 12.26 4.35 -1.73
C ILE A 68 11.05 3.65 -1.11
N SER A 69 10.11 4.43 -0.57
CA SER A 69 8.86 3.92 -0.04
C SER A 69 8.08 3.20 -1.14
N ALA A 70 7.71 1.95 -0.88
CA ALA A 70 6.95 1.12 -1.81
C ALA A 70 5.61 0.72 -1.20
N HIS A 71 4.71 0.23 -2.03
CA HIS A 71 3.37 -0.20 -1.63
C HIS A 71 2.95 -1.44 -2.41
N ILE A 72 1.95 -2.16 -1.92
CA ILE A 72 1.44 -3.34 -2.63
C ILE A 72 0.68 -2.86 -3.87
N PRO A 73 0.97 -3.40 -5.06
CA PRO A 73 0.33 -2.95 -6.29
C PRO A 73 -1.18 -3.19 -6.24
N GLU A 74 -1.91 -2.24 -6.83
CA GLU A 74 -3.38 -2.20 -6.91
C GLU A 74 -3.91 -2.84 -8.21
N ARG A 75 -3.02 -3.50 -8.95
CA ARG A 75 -3.32 -4.15 -10.22
C ARG A 75 -2.64 -5.51 -10.26
N CYS A 76 -3.25 -6.41 -11.02
CA CYS A 76 -2.72 -7.74 -11.24
C CYS A 76 -1.29 -7.70 -11.75
N VAL A 77 -0.41 -8.42 -11.05
CA VAL A 77 0.97 -8.64 -11.45
C VAL A 77 1.06 -10.03 -12.06
N GLY A 78 1.58 -10.13 -13.28
CA GLY A 78 1.69 -11.42 -13.99
C GLY A 78 2.53 -12.44 -13.24
N ILE A 79 2.32 -13.73 -13.52
CA ILE A 79 3.05 -14.84 -12.89
C ILE A 79 4.57 -14.68 -12.99
N ASN A 80 5.31 -15.31 -12.07
CA ASN A 80 6.78 -15.28 -12.06
C ASN A 80 7.39 -13.87 -11.95
N ARG A 81 6.76 -13.02 -11.14
CA ARG A 81 7.20 -11.66 -10.82
C ARG A 81 7.42 -11.51 -9.31
N CYS A 82 7.99 -10.39 -8.88
CA CYS A 82 8.24 -10.11 -7.46
C CYS A 82 9.05 -11.22 -6.78
N GLY A 83 9.95 -11.88 -7.55
CA GLY A 83 10.79 -12.97 -7.07
C GLY A 83 10.04 -14.24 -6.66
N THR A 84 8.77 -14.41 -7.02
CA THR A 84 7.93 -15.55 -6.59
C THR A 84 7.10 -16.14 -7.72
N HIS A 85 6.54 -17.33 -7.50
CA HIS A 85 5.72 -18.10 -8.46
C HIS A 85 4.37 -17.44 -8.72
N ALA A 86 3.66 -17.13 -7.64
CA ALA A 86 2.33 -16.56 -7.62
C ALA A 86 2.36 -15.22 -6.86
N PRO A 87 2.62 -14.11 -7.56
CA PRO A 87 2.76 -12.81 -6.92
C PRO A 87 1.42 -12.31 -6.38
N MET A 88 1.45 -11.72 -5.19
CA MET A 88 0.27 -11.20 -4.51
C MET A 88 0.14 -9.68 -4.64
N TRP A 89 -1.08 -9.23 -4.86
CA TRP A 89 -1.47 -7.83 -5.11
C TRP A 89 -2.84 -7.55 -4.45
N ILE A 90 -3.22 -6.28 -4.27
CA ILE A 90 -4.52 -5.89 -3.66
C ILE A 90 -5.55 -5.50 -4.73
N THR A 91 -6.80 -5.91 -4.53
CA THR A 91 -7.88 -5.72 -5.53
C THR A 91 -8.52 -4.34 -5.51
N GLU A 92 -8.40 -3.61 -4.41
CA GLU A 92 -8.90 -2.23 -4.29
C GLU A 92 -7.75 -1.23 -4.07
N PRO A 93 -7.92 0.04 -4.50
CA PRO A 93 -6.90 1.07 -4.30
C PRO A 93 -6.53 1.30 -2.84
N ASN A 94 -5.29 1.62 -2.53
CA ASN A 94 -4.87 1.97 -1.16
C ASN A 94 -5.66 3.20 -0.64
N PRO A 95 -5.82 3.34 0.70
CA PRO A 95 -6.59 4.44 1.27
C PRO A 95 -5.94 5.79 0.96
N THR A 96 -6.75 6.77 0.58
CA THR A 96 -6.30 8.16 0.39
C THR A 96 -6.44 9.02 1.65
N GLN A 97 -7.12 8.51 2.68
CA GLN A 97 -7.34 9.19 3.96
C GLN A 97 -6.44 8.59 5.05
N SER A 98 -5.67 9.43 5.75
CA SER A 98 -4.65 8.98 6.73
C SER A 98 -5.21 8.38 8.02
N ASP A 99 -6.46 8.71 8.36
CA ASP A 99 -7.02 8.38 9.68
C ASP A 99 -7.80 7.06 9.67
N ALA A 100 -7.86 6.39 8.52
CA ALA A 100 -8.61 5.16 8.34
C ALA A 100 -7.70 3.94 8.17
N ILE A 101 -7.92 2.93 9.00
CA ILE A 101 -7.49 1.56 8.72
C ILE A 101 -8.57 0.91 7.88
N VAL A 102 -8.21 0.46 6.68
CA VAL A 102 -9.14 -0.16 5.74
C VAL A 102 -8.71 -1.57 5.39
N SER A 103 -9.69 -2.41 5.09
CA SER A 103 -9.48 -3.78 4.63
C SER A 103 -9.24 -3.82 3.12
N ARG A 104 -8.30 -4.65 2.66
CA ARG A 104 -8.04 -4.90 1.24
C ARG A 104 -8.00 -6.39 0.97
N ALA A 105 -8.72 -6.83 -0.05
CA ALA A 105 -8.61 -8.21 -0.50
C ALA A 105 -7.31 -8.39 -1.28
N VAL A 106 -6.65 -9.52 -1.03
CA VAL A 106 -5.39 -9.92 -1.65
C VAL A 106 -5.69 -11.04 -2.62
N CYS A 107 -5.26 -10.84 -3.86
CA CYS A 107 -5.32 -11.82 -4.92
C CYS A 107 -3.91 -12.22 -5.35
N ASN A 108 -3.81 -13.27 -6.15
CA ASN A 108 -2.56 -13.83 -6.63
C ASN A 108 -2.70 -14.31 -8.08
N ALA A 109 -1.66 -14.10 -8.87
CA ALA A 109 -1.66 -14.57 -10.25
C ALA A 109 -1.14 -16.01 -10.33
N TRP A 110 -1.92 -16.90 -10.94
CA TRP A 110 -1.52 -18.27 -11.29
C TRP A 110 -2.38 -18.80 -12.44
N ALA A 111 -1.85 -19.70 -13.27
CA ALA A 111 -2.58 -20.33 -14.38
C ALA A 111 -3.40 -19.34 -15.25
N ASN A 112 -2.81 -18.19 -15.59
CA ASN A 112 -3.44 -17.09 -16.34
C ASN A 112 -4.68 -16.45 -15.68
N ASN A 113 -4.92 -16.71 -14.40
CA ASN A 113 -5.94 -16.05 -13.59
C ASN A 113 -5.25 -15.12 -12.57
N CYS A 114 -5.73 -13.87 -12.47
CA CYS A 114 -5.22 -12.85 -11.56
C CYS A 114 -5.63 -13.05 -10.08
N CYS A 115 -6.55 -13.97 -9.81
CA CYS A 115 -6.97 -14.36 -8.47
C CYS A 115 -7.29 -15.86 -8.43
N TYR A 116 -6.25 -16.69 -8.51
CA TYR A 116 -6.42 -18.14 -8.65
C TYR A 116 -6.66 -18.85 -7.31
N PHE A 117 -5.78 -18.64 -6.33
CA PHE A 117 -5.99 -19.17 -4.98
C PHE A 117 -7.02 -18.32 -4.23
N ASN A 118 -7.65 -18.91 -3.19
CA ASN A 118 -8.58 -18.21 -2.31
C ASN A 118 -7.97 -16.88 -1.82
N SER A 119 -8.73 -15.80 -2.00
CA SER A 119 -8.34 -14.48 -1.52
C SER A 119 -8.44 -14.42 0.00
N HIS A 120 -7.64 -13.53 0.59
CA HIS A 120 -7.70 -13.18 2.00
C HIS A 120 -7.63 -11.67 2.17
N THR A 121 -7.99 -11.18 3.34
CA THR A 121 -8.04 -9.74 3.62
C THR A 121 -6.88 -9.32 4.50
N ILE A 122 -6.19 -8.25 4.11
CA ILE A 122 -5.20 -7.54 4.94
C ILE A 122 -5.75 -6.18 5.39
N GLN A 123 -5.06 -5.56 6.33
CA GLN A 123 -5.35 -4.17 6.70
C GLN A 123 -4.26 -3.24 6.18
N VAL A 124 -4.65 -2.04 5.76
CA VAL A 124 -3.73 -0.98 5.33
C VAL A 124 -4.14 0.35 5.95
N LYS A 125 -3.14 1.17 6.28
CA LYS A 125 -3.32 2.55 6.71
C LYS A 125 -2.37 3.45 5.92
N LEU A 126 -2.87 4.61 5.48
CA LEU A 126 -2.03 5.69 4.98
C LEU A 126 -1.50 6.52 6.16
N CYS A 127 -0.21 6.79 6.19
CA CYS A 127 0.42 7.54 7.27
C CYS A 127 0.79 8.95 6.85
N TYR A 128 0.92 9.84 7.84
CA TYR A 128 1.51 11.16 7.61
C TYR A 128 2.92 10.99 7.03
N GLY A 129 3.28 11.81 6.03
CA GLY A 129 4.49 11.57 5.23
C GLY A 129 4.26 10.63 4.04
N ASN A 130 2.99 10.28 3.77
CA ASN A 130 2.54 9.72 2.50
C ASN A 130 3.19 8.36 2.16
N TYR A 131 3.08 7.45 3.12
CA TYR A 131 3.49 6.05 2.98
C TYR A 131 2.44 5.13 3.60
N TYR A 132 2.46 3.87 3.20
CA TYR A 132 1.52 2.87 3.67
C TYR A 132 2.17 1.92 4.66
N VAL A 133 1.38 1.52 5.65
CA VAL A 133 1.70 0.40 6.54
C VAL A 133 0.62 -0.66 6.40
N TYR A 134 1.05 -1.91 6.40
CA TYR A 134 0.20 -3.07 6.14
C TYR A 134 0.25 -4.06 7.28
N LYS A 135 -0.92 -4.53 7.72
CA LYS A 135 -1.03 -5.71 8.56
C LYS A 135 -1.19 -6.93 7.67
N LEU A 136 -0.05 -7.51 7.30
CA LEU A 136 0.05 -8.64 6.37
C LEU A 136 -0.27 -9.96 7.06
N LEU A 137 -0.72 -10.93 6.28
CA LEU A 137 -1.04 -12.28 6.76
C LEU A 137 -0.14 -13.31 6.10
N LYS A 138 0.12 -14.39 6.84
CA LYS A 138 0.88 -15.53 6.34
C LYS A 138 0.19 -16.16 5.12
N PRO A 139 0.88 -16.28 3.98
CA PRO A 139 0.34 -17.01 2.83
C PRO A 139 0.20 -18.51 3.12
N SER A 140 -0.76 -19.16 2.46
CA SER A 140 -1.04 -20.58 2.63
C SER A 140 0.03 -21.52 2.07
N THR A 141 0.81 -21.06 1.08
CA THR A 141 1.85 -21.86 0.40
C THR A 141 3.12 -21.05 0.13
N CYS A 142 4.24 -21.73 -0.11
CA CYS A 142 5.52 -21.08 -0.43
C CYS A 142 5.66 -20.70 -1.92
N ASN A 143 4.55 -20.65 -2.66
CA ASN A 143 4.54 -20.07 -3.99
C ASN A 143 4.11 -18.60 -3.98
N LEU A 144 3.74 -18.08 -2.81
CA LEU A 144 3.10 -16.77 -2.65
C LEU A 144 4.06 -15.78 -1.99
N ALA A 145 4.13 -14.57 -2.52
CA ALA A 145 4.79 -13.43 -1.90
C ALA A 145 4.10 -12.11 -2.25
N TYR A 146 4.09 -11.17 -1.31
CA TYR A 146 3.59 -9.82 -1.50
C TYR A 146 4.54 -9.04 -2.41
N CYS A 147 3.99 -8.54 -3.52
CA CYS A 147 4.68 -7.61 -4.39
C CYS A 147 4.84 -6.24 -3.74
N ALA A 148 5.89 -5.54 -4.15
CA ALA A 148 6.11 -4.13 -3.87
C ALA A 148 6.27 -3.38 -5.20
N GLY A 149 5.59 -2.25 -5.34
CA GLY A 149 5.73 -1.34 -6.46
C GLY A 149 6.04 0.07 -5.98
N ILE A 150 6.86 0.78 -6.76
CA ILE A 150 6.95 2.24 -6.67
C ILE A 150 5.91 2.76 -7.68
N VAL A 151 4.85 3.39 -7.21
CA VAL A 151 4.09 4.30 -8.07
C VAL A 151 4.82 5.62 -7.97
N PRO A 152 5.33 6.17 -9.07
CA PRO A 152 5.75 7.55 -9.09
C PRO A 152 4.59 8.38 -8.54
N PHE A 153 4.87 9.30 -7.62
CA PHE A 153 3.87 10.22 -7.06
C PHE A 153 3.44 11.29 -8.10
N GLU A 154 3.42 10.91 -9.38
CA GLU A 154 2.88 11.67 -10.48
C GLU A 154 1.37 11.62 -10.31
N THR A 155 0.83 12.73 -9.80
CA THR A 155 -0.58 13.07 -9.77
C THR A 155 -1.26 12.64 -11.07
N PHE A 156 -2.09 11.60 -11.01
CA PHE A 156 -3.07 11.36 -12.06
C PHE A 156 -4.06 12.53 -12.03
N LEU A 157 -3.84 13.54 -12.87
CA LEU A 157 -4.91 14.43 -13.29
C LEU A 157 -5.92 13.56 -14.05
N HIS A 158 -7.00 13.16 -13.36
CA HIS A 158 -8.18 12.66 -14.06
C HIS A 158 -8.80 13.85 -14.79
N CYS A 159 -8.54 13.95 -16.09
CA CYS A 159 -9.41 14.71 -16.97
C CYS A 159 -10.32 13.68 -17.66
N ASP A 160 -11.64 13.94 -17.67
CA ASP A 160 -12.66 12.96 -18.03
C ASP A 160 -12.32 12.17 -19.31
N ARG A 161 -12.31 10.83 -19.16
CA ARG A 161 -12.01 9.78 -20.15
C ARG A 161 -10.62 9.78 -20.82
N ASN A 162 -9.80 8.84 -20.35
CA ASN A 162 -8.84 8.05 -21.14
C ASN A 162 -7.75 8.79 -21.92
N VAL A 163 -7.05 9.76 -21.32
CA VAL A 163 -5.74 10.20 -21.81
C VAL A 163 -4.75 10.31 -20.66
N ILE A 164 -3.67 9.51 -20.71
CA ILE A 164 -2.52 9.59 -19.80
C ILE A 164 -1.42 10.33 -20.56
N LEU A 165 -1.04 11.53 -20.12
CA LEU A 165 0.16 12.21 -20.60
C LEU A 165 1.25 12.17 -19.51
N PRO A 166 2.49 11.78 -19.82
CA PRO A 166 3.59 11.86 -18.86
C PRO A 166 4.02 13.31 -18.68
N LEU A 167 4.18 13.77 -17.43
CA LEU A 167 4.87 15.02 -17.13
C LEU A 167 6.38 14.77 -17.01
N ASN A 168 7.16 15.69 -17.58
CA ASN A 168 8.62 15.65 -17.63
C ASN A 168 9.21 16.13 -16.30
N PRO A 169 10.15 15.40 -15.67
CA PRO A 169 10.71 15.69 -14.34
C PRO A 169 11.56 16.97 -14.22
N GLN A 170 11.67 17.80 -15.28
CA GLN A 170 12.46 19.03 -15.26
C GLN A 170 11.73 20.26 -14.69
N ILE A 171 10.44 20.17 -14.34
CA ILE A 171 9.69 21.31 -13.80
C ILE A 171 9.78 21.30 -12.27
N GLN A 172 10.82 21.94 -11.75
CA GLN A 172 10.97 22.26 -10.34
C GLN A 172 9.78 23.12 -9.87
N VAL A 173 9.03 22.63 -8.89
CA VAL A 173 7.90 23.35 -8.27
C VAL A 173 8.46 24.56 -7.51
N PHE A 174 8.49 25.72 -8.17
CA PHE A 174 8.66 26.99 -7.48
C PHE A 174 7.39 27.29 -6.69
N SER A 175 7.53 27.20 -5.36
CA SER A 175 6.98 28.12 -4.36
C SER A 175 5.53 28.60 -4.51
N LYS A 176 4.71 28.28 -3.49
CA LYS A 176 3.60 29.07 -2.93
C LYS A 176 3.09 30.18 -3.84
N PHE A 177 2.19 29.88 -4.78
CA PHE A 177 1.09 30.74 -5.24
C PHE A 177 0.31 29.92 -6.26
N THR A 178 -1.01 30.03 -6.25
CA THR A 178 -1.91 29.38 -7.21
C THR A 178 -1.50 29.74 -8.64
N VAL A 179 -0.86 28.81 -9.35
CA VAL A 179 -0.68 28.91 -10.81
C VAL A 179 -1.81 28.10 -11.44
N LEU A 180 -2.83 28.80 -11.94
CA LEU A 180 -3.75 28.25 -12.93
C LEU A 180 -2.96 28.06 -14.23
N LEU A 181 -2.56 26.82 -14.51
CA LEU A 181 -2.08 26.44 -15.83
C LEU A 181 -3.29 26.23 -16.74
N PHE A 182 -3.60 27.25 -17.56
CA PHE A 182 -4.51 27.09 -18.69
C PHE A 182 -3.73 26.48 -19.85
N ILE A 183 -3.85 25.17 -20.07
CA ILE A 183 -3.39 24.54 -21.30
C ILE A 183 -4.57 24.58 -22.28
N HIS A 184 -4.52 25.47 -23.26
CA HIS A 184 -5.47 25.48 -24.37
C HIS A 184 -5.19 24.28 -25.28
N SER A 185 -6.00 23.24 -25.17
CA SER A 185 -6.21 22.29 -26.27
C SER A 185 -7.64 21.77 -26.21
N ASN A 186 -8.46 22.24 -27.14
CA ASN A 186 -9.82 21.78 -27.45
C ASN A 186 -10.76 21.50 -26.24
N ASN A 187 -11.34 22.59 -25.73
CA ASN A 187 -12.64 22.65 -25.03
C ASN A 187 -12.88 21.91 -23.70
N ASN A 188 -11.89 21.37 -23.00
CA ASN A 188 -12.13 20.76 -21.69
C ASN A 188 -11.45 21.54 -20.54
N LEU A 189 -12.27 22.06 -19.62
CA LEU A 189 -11.82 22.61 -18.33
C LEU A 189 -11.46 21.46 -17.38
N CYS A 190 -10.18 21.27 -17.06
CA CYS A 190 -9.80 20.43 -15.92
C CYS A 190 -9.88 21.29 -14.64
N THR A 191 -10.69 20.91 -13.65
CA THR A 191 -10.78 21.60 -12.35
C THR A 191 -10.04 20.80 -11.27
N LYS A 192 -9.32 21.50 -10.39
CA LYS A 192 -8.67 20.93 -9.20
C LYS A 192 -9.71 20.87 -8.08
N THR A 193 -10.16 19.69 -7.68
CA THR A 193 -10.90 19.53 -6.42
C THR A 193 -9.91 19.31 -5.28
N SER A 194 -10.05 20.13 -4.24
CA SER A 194 -9.27 20.09 -2.99
C SER A 194 -9.72 18.97 -2.08
#